data_AF-A0A6D0ZNB7-F1
#
_entry.id   AF-A0A6D0ZNB7-F1
#
_cell.length_a   1.000
_cell.length_b   1.000
_cell.length_c   1.000
_cell.angle_alpha   90.00
_cell.angle_beta   90.00
_cell.angle_gamma   90.00
#
_symmetry.space_group_name_H-M   'P 1'
#
loop_
_entity.id
_entity.type
_entity.pdbx_description
1 polymer ?
#
loop_
_entity_poly.entity_id
_entity_poly.type
_entity_poly.pdbx_seq_one_letter_code
_entity_poly.pdbx_strand_id
1 'polypeptide(L)'
;GSWHDTTLGAIVEAIASRNRLEASVAPSLAGIKIPHIDQSQESDAKFLTRLAERNGGEVSVKMGKLLFLKAGQGVTASGKKIPQVTITRSDGDRHHFAIADRGAYTGVTAKWLHTKDPKPQKQKVKLKRK
;
A
#
# COMPACT_ATOMS: atom_id res chain seq x y z
N GLY A 1 -0.56 11.43 17.21
CA GLY A 1 -1.32 12.43 16.45
C GLY A 1 -2.52 11.75 15.82
N SER A 2 -3.58 12.49 15.50
CA SER A 2 -4.76 11.91 14.86
C SER A 2 -5.11 12.65 13.57
N TRP A 3 -5.67 11.93 12.61
CA TRP A 3 -6.14 12.45 11.32
C TRP A 3 -7.64 12.22 11.22
N HIS A 4 -8.36 13.22 10.73
CA HIS A 4 -9.82 13.21 10.63
C HIS A 4 -10.28 13.78 9.29
N ASP A 5 -11.37 13.23 8.76
CA ASP A 5 -12.06 13.67 7.53
C ASP A 5 -11.10 14.13 6.42
N THR A 6 -10.14 13.27 6.10
CA THR A 6 -9.08 13.59 5.15
C THR A 6 -8.97 12.50 4.08
N THR A 7 -8.01 12.63 3.18
CA THR A 7 -7.68 11.59 2.21
C THR A 7 -6.32 10.99 2.50
N LEU A 8 -6.11 9.76 2.06
CA LEU A 8 -4.81 9.12 2.10
C LEU A 8 -3.75 10.01 1.44
N GLY A 9 -4.05 10.60 0.27
CA GLY A 9 -3.14 11.51 -0.41
C GLY A 9 -2.75 12.71 0.44
N ALA A 10 -3.71 13.35 1.10
CA ALA A 10 -3.46 14.50 1.96
C ALA A 10 -2.60 14.15 3.19
N ILE A 11 -2.82 12.97 3.78
CA ILE A 11 -1.96 12.45 4.86
C ILE A 11 -0.52 12.30 4.33
N VAL A 12 -0.34 11.63 3.20
CA VAL A 12 0.99 11.40 2.62
C VAL A 12 1.70 12.72 2.29
N GLU A 13 0.99 13.68 1.72
CA GLU A 13 1.51 15.02 1.39
C GLU A 13 2.01 15.76 2.64
N ALA A 14 1.22 15.76 3.71
CA ALA A 14 1.58 16.40 4.96
C ALA A 14 2.83 15.76 5.60
N ILE A 15 2.92 14.43 5.54
CA ILE A 15 4.08 13.68 6.06
C ILE A 15 5.32 13.88 5.19
N ALA A 16 5.18 13.92 3.87
CA ALA A 16 6.30 14.21 2.98
C ALA A 16 6.84 15.63 3.23
N SER A 17 5.95 16.62 3.28
CA SER A 17 6.29 18.03 3.50
C SER A 17 7.05 18.25 4.81
N ARG A 18 6.57 17.69 5.93
CA ARG A 18 7.26 17.83 7.23
C ARG A 18 8.65 17.19 7.25
N ASN A 19 8.87 16.19 6.39
CA ASN A 19 10.16 15.51 6.25
C ASN A 19 10.99 16.05 5.07
N ARG A 20 10.59 17.17 4.44
CA ARG A 20 11.27 17.78 3.29
C ARG A 20 11.38 16.85 2.07
N LEU A 21 10.34 16.06 1.84
CA LEU A 21 10.20 15.16 0.70
C LEU A 21 9.08 15.63 -0.21
N GLU A 22 9.17 15.33 -1.50
CA GLU A 22 8.07 15.50 -2.45
C GLU A 22 7.18 14.26 -2.41
N ALA A 23 5.87 14.42 -2.17
CA ALA A 23 4.95 13.29 -2.23
C ALA A 23 4.63 12.89 -3.67
N SER A 24 4.59 11.58 -3.92
CA SER A 24 4.18 11.02 -5.20
C SER A 24 3.24 9.85 -4.97
N VAL A 25 1.94 10.12 -5.04
CA VAL A 25 0.88 9.18 -4.67
C VAL A 25 0.13 8.72 -5.90
N ALA A 26 -0.05 7.40 -6.04
CA ALA A 26 -0.88 6.83 -7.10
C ALA A 26 -2.33 7.36 -7.03
N PRO A 27 -2.94 7.82 -8.13
CA PRO A 27 -4.29 8.39 -8.13
C PRO A 27 -5.35 7.49 -7.49
N SER A 28 -5.25 6.18 -7.70
CA SER A 28 -6.17 5.18 -7.13
C SER A 28 -6.12 5.10 -5.60
N LEU A 29 -5.02 5.55 -4.98
CA LEU A 29 -4.84 5.56 -3.53
C LEU A 29 -5.08 6.95 -2.96
N ALA A 30 -4.69 8.01 -3.69
CA ALA A 30 -4.78 9.39 -3.24
C ALA A 30 -6.20 9.80 -2.82
N GLY A 31 -7.22 9.33 -3.56
CA GLY A 31 -8.63 9.66 -3.31
C GLY A 31 -9.30 8.88 -2.18
N ILE A 32 -8.64 7.91 -1.55
CA ILE A 32 -9.23 7.10 -0.48
C ILE A 32 -9.56 8.01 0.71
N LYS A 33 -10.84 8.09 1.06
CA LYS A 33 -11.34 8.84 2.21
C LYS A 33 -10.96 8.11 3.50
N ILE A 34 -10.41 8.88 4.44
CA ILE A 34 -10.02 8.43 5.77
C ILE A 34 -10.88 9.22 6.76
N PRO A 35 -11.98 8.64 7.26
CA PRO A 35 -12.85 9.31 8.24
C PRO A 35 -12.08 9.64 9.52
N HIS A 36 -11.26 8.69 9.97
CA HIS A 36 -10.43 8.84 11.14
C HIS A 36 -9.32 7.77 11.15
N ILE A 37 -8.10 8.17 11.52
CA ILE A 37 -6.99 7.24 11.81
C ILE A 37 -5.98 7.88 12.76
N ASP A 38 -5.53 7.11 13.75
CA ASP A 38 -4.50 7.56 14.68
C ASP A 38 -3.10 7.14 14.24
N GLN A 39 -2.14 8.03 14.47
CA GLN A 39 -0.70 7.76 14.51
C GLN A 39 -0.27 7.72 15.99
N SER A 40 -0.27 6.53 16.59
CA SER A 40 -0.06 6.32 18.03
C SER A 40 1.17 5.47 18.30
N GLN A 41 2.14 6.03 19.03
CA GLN A 41 3.43 5.37 19.37
C GLN A 41 4.15 4.75 18.17
N GLU A 42 4.05 5.39 17.00
CA GLU A 42 4.68 4.92 15.77
C GLU A 42 5.31 6.08 14.99
N SER A 43 6.43 5.79 14.33
CA SER A 43 7.09 6.73 13.44
C SER A 43 6.31 6.92 12.15
N ASP A 44 6.64 7.98 11.42
CA ASP A 44 6.06 8.31 10.11
C ASP A 44 6.18 7.17 9.11
N ALA A 45 7.37 6.57 9.04
CA ALA A 45 7.63 5.43 8.17
C ALA A 45 6.71 4.26 8.52
N LYS A 46 6.61 3.91 9.80
CA LYS A 46 5.77 2.80 10.27
C LYS A 46 4.29 3.07 10.01
N PHE A 47 3.83 4.30 10.27
CA PHE A 47 2.48 4.74 10.00
C PHE A 47 2.12 4.64 8.51
N LEU A 48 3.00 5.14 7.64
CA LEU A 48 2.82 5.10 6.19
C LEU A 48 2.84 3.67 5.65
N THR A 49 3.73 2.80 6.14
CA THR A 49 3.75 1.38 5.77
C THR A 49 2.42 0.71 6.14
N ARG A 50 1.94 0.93 7.37
CA ARG A 50 0.65 0.41 7.83
C ARG A 50 -0.52 0.97 7.02
N LEU A 51 -0.47 2.25 6.64
CA LEU A 51 -1.48 2.88 5.80
C LEU A 51 -1.47 2.29 4.38
N ALA A 52 -0.30 1.99 3.83
CA ALA A 52 -0.12 1.38 2.52
C ALA A 52 -0.68 -0.05 2.51
N GLU A 53 -0.28 -0.89 3.45
CA GLU A 53 -0.74 -2.28 3.59
C GLU A 53 -2.26 -2.38 3.67
N ARG A 54 -2.91 -1.53 4.49
CA ARG A 54 -4.38 -1.52 4.64
C ARG A 54 -5.13 -1.15 3.36
N ASN A 55 -4.48 -0.44 2.44
CA ASN A 55 -5.09 0.05 1.20
C ASN A 55 -4.54 -0.68 -0.05
N GLY A 56 -3.78 -1.76 0.13
CA GLY A 56 -3.20 -2.53 -0.98
C GLY A 56 -2.17 -1.73 -1.78
N GLY A 57 -1.43 -0.85 -1.10
CA GLY A 57 -0.33 -0.08 -1.64
C GLY A 57 1.00 -0.42 -0.99
N GLU A 58 2.04 0.25 -1.45
CA GLU A 58 3.41 0.16 -0.94
C GLU A 58 4.01 1.56 -0.84
N VAL A 59 4.89 1.77 0.14
CA VAL A 59 5.57 3.04 0.37
C VAL A 59 7.08 2.88 0.27
N SER A 60 7.75 3.82 -0.39
CA SER A 60 9.22 3.90 -0.40
C SER A 60 9.70 5.34 -0.55
N VAL A 61 10.92 5.62 -0.12
CA VAL A 61 11.58 6.92 -0.37
C VAL A 61 12.67 6.73 -1.41
N LYS A 62 12.61 7.48 -2.51
CA LYS A 62 13.61 7.43 -3.59
C LYS A 62 13.87 8.84 -4.10
N MET A 63 15.14 9.23 -4.19
CA MET A 63 15.57 10.51 -4.78
C MET A 63 14.81 11.73 -4.23
N GLY A 64 14.66 11.82 -2.90
CA GLY A 64 13.92 12.92 -2.26
C GLY A 64 12.40 12.87 -2.40
N LYS A 65 11.85 11.80 -3.00
CA LYS A 65 10.41 11.59 -3.15
C LYS A 65 9.89 10.49 -2.25
N LEU A 66 8.75 10.75 -1.62
CA LEU A 66 7.96 9.76 -0.91
C LEU A 66 6.96 9.15 -1.90
N LEU A 67 7.27 7.94 -2.37
CA LEU A 67 6.46 7.20 -3.32
C LEU A 67 5.41 6.38 -2.58
N PHE A 68 4.14 6.52 -2.96
CA PHE A 68 3.04 5.73 -2.44
C PHE A 68 2.28 5.10 -3.62
N LEU A 69 2.55 3.83 -3.87
CA LEU A 69 2.21 3.14 -5.12
C LEU A 69 1.22 2.00 -4.88
N LYS A 70 0.50 1.59 -5.93
CA LYS A 70 -0.25 0.33 -5.92
C LYS A 70 0.68 -0.82 -6.33
N ALA A 71 0.79 -1.83 -5.47
CA ALA A 71 1.65 -2.98 -5.73
C ALA A 71 1.25 -3.71 -7.03
N GLY A 72 2.26 -4.22 -7.76
CA GLY A 72 2.07 -5.08 -8.93
C GLY A 72 1.54 -4.41 -10.20
N GLN A 73 1.43 -3.08 -10.26
CA GLN A 73 0.91 -2.39 -11.45
C GLN A 73 1.95 -2.13 -12.55
N GLY A 74 3.26 -2.16 -12.22
CA GLY A 74 4.31 -1.85 -13.20
C GLY A 74 4.25 -0.41 -13.75
N VAL A 75 3.68 0.51 -12.97
CA VAL A 75 3.57 1.94 -13.31
C VAL A 75 4.22 2.80 -12.23
N THR A 76 4.66 3.99 -12.62
CA THR A 76 5.08 5.04 -11.69
C THR A 76 3.90 5.59 -10.89
N ALA A 77 4.17 6.39 -9.86
CA ALA A 77 3.13 7.09 -9.10
C ALA A 77 2.22 7.96 -9.99
N SER A 78 2.77 8.55 -11.04
CA SER A 78 2.02 9.33 -12.03
C SER A 78 1.25 8.47 -13.04
N GLY A 79 1.25 7.13 -12.89
CA GLY A 79 0.55 6.21 -13.78
C GLY A 79 1.27 5.88 -15.10
N LYS A 80 2.52 6.31 -15.29
CA LYS A 80 3.29 5.99 -16.50
C LYS A 80 3.83 4.57 -16.41
N LYS A 81 3.73 3.79 -17.48
CA LYS A 81 4.33 2.45 -17.52
C LYS A 81 5.83 2.53 -17.29
N ILE A 82 6.35 1.64 -16.43
CA ILE A 82 7.79 1.48 -16.24
C ILE A 82 8.33 0.78 -17.51
N PRO A 83 9.33 1.35 -18.20
CA PRO A 83 9.92 0.73 -19.38
C PRO A 83 10.48 -0.65 -19.04
N GLN A 84 10.24 -1.62 -19.92
CA GLN A 84 10.94 -2.90 -19.83
C GLN A 84 12.40 -2.71 -20.26
N VAL A 85 13.30 -3.33 -19.51
CA VAL A 85 14.72 -3.38 -19.83
C VAL A 85 15.08 -4.85 -20.04
N THR A 86 15.61 -5.17 -21.22
CA THR A 86 16.16 -6.50 -21.50
C THR A 86 17.60 -6.52 -21.03
N ILE A 87 17.93 -7.48 -20.16
CA ILE A 87 19.30 -7.70 -19.66
C ILE A 87 19.77 -9.06 -20.18
N THR A 88 21.00 -9.10 -20.65
CA THR A 88 21.71 -10.29 -21.15
C THR A 88 22.75 -10.76 -20.13
N ARG A 89 23.23 -12.00 -20.26
CA ARG A 89 24.26 -12.51 -19.34
C ARG A 89 25.58 -11.73 -19.42
N SER A 90 25.87 -11.12 -20.57
CA SER A 90 27.05 -10.27 -20.78
C SER A 90 26.97 -8.92 -20.06
N ASP A 91 25.80 -8.52 -19.54
CA ASP A 91 25.62 -7.23 -18.88
C ASP A 91 25.99 -7.25 -17.37
N GLY A 92 26.49 -8.38 -16.84
CA GLY A 92 26.87 -8.48 -15.43
C GLY A 92 27.82 -9.63 -15.09
N ASP A 93 28.45 -9.52 -13.92
CA ASP A 93 29.62 -10.34 -13.56
C ASP A 93 29.26 -11.70 -12.94
N ARG A 94 28.08 -11.83 -12.31
CA ARG A 94 27.60 -13.05 -11.63
C ARG A 94 26.09 -13.20 -11.75
N HIS A 95 25.61 -14.45 -11.85
CA HIS A 95 24.19 -14.78 -11.99
C HIS A 95 23.79 -15.87 -10.99
N HIS A 96 22.71 -15.66 -10.24
CA HIS A 96 22.10 -16.67 -9.36
C HIS A 96 20.57 -16.63 -9.52
N PHE A 97 19.94 -17.78 -9.71
CA PHE A 97 18.49 -17.91 -9.83
C PHE A 97 18.00 -19.04 -8.93
N ALA A 98 16.99 -18.74 -8.10
CA ALA A 98 16.32 -19.71 -7.25
C ALA A 98 14.82 -19.39 -7.19
N ILE A 99 13.98 -20.43 -7.18
CA ILE A 99 12.54 -20.32 -6.97
C ILE A 99 12.24 -20.82 -5.57
N ALA A 100 11.69 -19.96 -4.72
CA ALA A 100 11.23 -20.34 -3.39
C ALA A 100 9.71 -20.46 -3.40
N ASP A 101 9.19 -21.67 -3.22
CA ASP A 101 7.76 -21.93 -3.07
C ASP A 101 7.36 -21.68 -1.60
N ARG A 102 6.45 -20.74 -1.34
CA ARG A 102 5.97 -20.41 0.01
C ARG A 102 4.46 -20.58 0.07
N GLY A 103 4.00 -21.27 1.12
CA GLY A 103 2.63 -21.78 1.28
C GLY A 103 1.53 -20.77 0.93
N ALA A 104 0.71 -21.15 -0.05
CA ALA A 104 -0.43 -20.38 -0.50
C ALA A 104 -1.64 -20.60 0.43
N TYR A 105 -2.13 -19.53 1.06
CA TYR A 105 -3.41 -19.55 1.77
C TYR A 105 -4.56 -19.33 0.77
N THR A 106 -5.58 -20.20 0.79
CA THR A 106 -6.69 -20.19 -0.17
C THR A 106 -7.82 -19.20 0.17
N GLY A 107 -7.69 -18.45 1.27
CA GLY A 107 -8.63 -17.39 1.61
C GLY A 107 -8.43 -16.80 2.99
N VAL A 108 -8.90 -15.56 3.17
CA VAL A 108 -8.97 -14.85 4.45
C VAL A 108 -10.39 -14.27 4.61
N THR A 109 -10.90 -14.18 5.83
CA THR A 109 -12.20 -13.52 6.14
C THR A 109 -11.98 -12.48 7.23
N ALA A 110 -12.37 -11.24 6.96
CA ALA A 110 -12.35 -10.15 7.94
C ALA A 110 -13.77 -9.73 8.31
N LYS A 111 -13.99 -9.29 9.56
CA LYS A 111 -15.26 -8.76 10.07
C LYS A 111 -14.99 -7.50 10.89
N TRP A 112 -15.89 -6.51 10.82
CA TRP A 112 -15.84 -5.31 11.66
C TRP A 112 -17.21 -5.01 12.28
N LEU A 113 -17.21 -4.32 13.42
CA LEU A 113 -18.42 -3.93 14.15
C LEU A 113 -18.98 -2.61 13.61
N HIS A 114 -20.28 -2.57 13.29
CA HIS A 114 -20.98 -1.37 12.84
C HIS A 114 -21.83 -0.80 13.99
N THR A 115 -21.33 0.22 14.69
CA THR A 115 -21.94 0.73 15.94
C THR A 115 -23.23 1.54 15.72
N LYS A 116 -23.47 2.05 14.51
CA LYS A 116 -24.69 2.79 14.17
C LYS A 116 -25.91 1.91 13.87
N ASP A 117 -25.70 0.64 13.50
CA ASP A 117 -26.77 -0.35 13.28
C ASP A 117 -26.25 -1.74 13.67
N PRO A 118 -26.37 -2.14 14.95
CA PRO A 118 -25.74 -3.34 15.50
C PRO A 118 -26.57 -4.60 15.15
N LYS A 119 -26.71 -4.90 13.86
CA LYS A 119 -27.33 -6.14 13.39
C LYS A 119 -26.28 -7.24 13.21
N PRO A 120 -26.47 -8.45 13.77
CA PRO A 120 -25.56 -9.56 13.54
C PRO A 120 -25.51 -9.94 12.06
N GLN A 121 -24.38 -9.71 11.39
CA GLN A 121 -24.17 -10.19 10.03
C GLN A 121 -23.92 -11.71 10.04
N LYS A 122 -24.97 -12.51 9.84
CA LYS A 122 -24.85 -13.96 9.57
C LYS A 122 -24.36 -14.17 8.14
N GLN A 123 -23.05 -14.24 7.94
CA GLN A 123 -22.48 -14.64 6.65
C GLN A 123 -22.16 -16.14 6.63
N LYS A 124 -22.87 -16.90 5.80
CA LYS A 124 -22.47 -18.25 5.38
C LYS A 124 -21.51 -18.11 4.20
N VAL A 125 -20.20 -18.12 4.47
CA VAL A 125 -19.21 -18.19 3.39
C VAL A 125 -19.11 -19.66 2.95
N LYS A 126 -19.63 -19.98 1.75
CA LYS A 126 -19.34 -21.27 1.10
C LYS A 126 -18.07 -21.10 0.26
N LEU A 127 -16.96 -21.62 0.76
CA LEU A 127 -15.73 -21.76 -0.01
C LEU A 127 -15.95 -22.80 -1.12
N LYS A 128 -15.97 -22.38 -2.39
CA LYS A 128 -15.81 -23.32 -3.51
C LYS A 128 -14.32 -23.58 -3.72
N ARG A 129 -13.88 -24.79 -3.36
CA ARG A 129 -12.56 -25.32 -3.74
C ARG A 129 -12.62 -25.73 -5.22
N LYS A 130 -11.63 -25.31 -6.02
CA LYS A 130 -11.32 -25.89 -7.32
C LYS A 130 -10.13 -26.83 -7.14
#